data_AF-A0A3P6BY18-F1
#
_entry.id   AF-A0A3P6BY18-F1
#
_cell.length_a   1.000
_cell.length_b   1.000
_cell.length_c   1.000
_cell.angle_alpha   90.00
_cell.angle_beta   90.00
_cell.angle_gamma   90.00
#
_symmetry.space_group_name_H-M   'P 1'
#
loop_
_entity.id
_entity.type
_entity.pdbx_description
1 polymer ?
#
loop_
_entity_poly.entity_id
_entity_poly.type
_entity_poly.pdbx_seq_one_letter_code
_entity_poly.pdbx_strand_id
1 'polypeptide(L)'
;MLAGYGEDESWISHNEIIESYLRPKIEGKAVAIPGLVVELGEELYTREPWLLPQTAHPVLNPREWFYFGRKKPNHRIFEGVDHEGAWVVLSGRCPIRSDPRRLVK
;
A
#
# COMPACT_ATOMS: atom_id res chain seq x y z
N MET A 1 -31.45 9.24 -5.32
CA MET A 1 -30.77 9.63 -4.07
C MET A 1 -29.99 8.43 -3.58
N LEU A 2 -28.67 8.41 -3.79
CA LEU A 2 -27.78 7.37 -3.26
C LEU A 2 -27.02 7.98 -2.10
N ALA A 3 -27.12 7.31 -0.95
CA ALA A 3 -26.56 7.73 0.33
C ALA A 3 -25.05 7.93 0.23
N GLY A 4 -24.56 8.95 0.95
CA GLY A 4 -23.17 9.36 0.94
C GLY A 4 -22.24 8.22 1.37
N TYR A 5 -21.27 7.92 0.51
CA TYR A 5 -20.04 7.28 0.93
C TYR A 5 -19.33 8.26 1.84
N GLY A 6 -19.40 8.04 3.15
CA GLY A 6 -18.44 8.64 4.06
C GLY A 6 -17.07 8.20 3.58
N GLU A 7 -16.26 9.16 3.17
CA GLU A 7 -14.84 8.94 2.89
C GLU A 7 -14.22 8.50 4.22
N ASP A 8 -14.11 7.18 4.42
CA ASP A 8 -13.23 6.62 5.43
C ASP A 8 -11.80 6.96 4.95
N GLU A 9 -11.35 8.19 5.19
CA GLU A 9 -10.01 8.63 4.84
C GLU A 9 -9.01 7.68 5.52
N SER A 10 -8.06 7.14 4.73
CA SER A 10 -6.92 6.44 5.29
C SER A 10 -6.29 7.31 6.38
N TRP A 11 -6.10 6.72 7.56
CA TRP A 11 -5.48 7.44 8.68
C TRP A 11 -4.00 7.78 8.41
N ILE A 12 -3.39 7.14 7.41
CA ILE A 12 -2.04 7.40 6.95
C ILE A 12 -2.08 8.14 5.61
N SER A 13 -1.42 9.29 5.55
CA SER A 13 -1.35 10.08 4.31
C SER A 13 -0.41 9.47 3.27
N HIS A 14 -0.62 9.76 1.98
CA HIS A 14 0.30 9.37 0.91
C HIS A 14 1.76 9.82 1.17
N ASN A 15 1.95 11.02 1.73
CA ASN A 15 3.29 11.51 2.06
C ASN A 15 3.93 10.68 3.17
N GLU A 16 3.17 10.31 4.18
CA GLU A 16 3.66 9.45 5.27
C GLU A 16 4.03 8.05 4.76
N ILE A 17 3.23 7.46 3.87
CA ILE A 17 3.58 6.18 3.22
C ILE A 17 4.95 6.28 2.53
N ILE A 18 5.19 7.34 1.77
CA ILE A 18 6.44 7.53 1.04
C ILE A 18 7.62 7.77 1.98
N GLU A 19 7.48 8.73 2.89
CA GLU A 19 8.57 9.26 3.69
C GLU A 19 8.92 8.38 4.90
N SER A 20 7.92 7.77 5.55
CA SER A 20 8.09 7.00 6.77
C SER A 20 8.27 5.49 6.53
N TYR A 21 7.89 5.00 5.34
CA TYR A 21 7.93 3.57 5.03
C TYR A 21 8.69 3.26 3.74
N LEU A 22 8.24 3.76 2.58
CA LEU A 22 8.83 3.36 1.30
C LEU A 22 10.28 3.82 1.12
N ARG A 23 10.58 5.10 1.40
CA ARG A 23 11.93 5.64 1.25
C ARG A 23 12.92 5.02 2.23
N PRO A 24 12.63 4.94 3.55
CA PRO A 24 13.52 4.25 4.49
C PRO A 24 13.79 2.80 4.06
N LYS A 25 12.76 2.07 3.59
CA LYS A 25 12.93 0.69 3.10
C LYS A 25 13.93 0.59 1.95
N ILE A 26 13.84 1.50 0.96
CA ILE A 26 14.76 1.53 -0.19
C ILE A 26 16.19 1.90 0.25
N GLU A 27 16.31 2.80 1.23
CA GLU A 27 17.59 3.26 1.78
C GLU A 27 18.21 2.28 2.80
N GLY A 28 17.54 1.17 3.11
CA GLY A 28 18.00 0.22 4.14
C GLY A 28 17.92 0.76 5.57
N LYS A 29 17.07 1.76 5.81
CA LYS A 29 16.82 2.38 7.12
C LYS A 29 15.60 1.77 7.81
N ALA A 30 15.50 1.98 9.12
CA ALA A 30 14.31 1.61 9.88
C ALA A 30 13.08 2.41 9.42
N VAL A 31 11.94 1.72 9.29
CA VAL A 31 10.62 2.34 9.04
C VAL A 31 10.00 2.84 10.35
N ALA A 32 9.06 3.78 10.27
CA ALA A 32 8.50 4.43 11.46
C ALA A 32 7.84 3.47 12.46
N ILE A 33 7.03 2.51 11.97
CA ILE A 33 6.38 1.50 12.79
C ILE A 33 6.71 0.11 12.22
N PRO A 34 7.60 -0.67 12.87
CA PRO A 34 7.91 -2.03 12.46
C PRO A 34 6.67 -2.92 12.43
N GLY A 35 6.52 -3.72 11.36
CA GLY A 35 5.40 -4.65 11.20
C GLY A 35 4.09 -4.02 10.72
N LEU A 36 4.02 -2.69 10.56
CA LEU A 36 2.84 -2.04 9.99
C LEU A 36 2.68 -2.34 8.50
N VAL A 37 3.78 -2.34 7.75
CA VAL A 37 3.83 -2.74 6.33
C VAL A 37 4.45 -4.12 6.23
N VAL A 38 3.72 -5.08 5.67
CA VAL A 38 4.15 -6.50 5.60
C VAL A 38 4.93 -6.76 4.32
N GLU A 39 6.05 -7.48 4.42
CA GLU A 39 6.83 -7.94 3.27
C GLU A 39 6.14 -9.14 2.62
N LEU A 40 5.68 -8.98 1.37
CA LEU A 40 5.09 -10.07 0.58
C LEU A 40 5.86 -10.37 -0.70
N GLY A 41 6.66 -9.42 -1.21
CA GLY A 41 7.44 -9.63 -2.41
C GLY A 41 6.55 -9.97 -3.62
N GLU A 42 6.73 -11.16 -4.19
CA GLU A 42 5.95 -11.61 -5.36
C GLU A 42 4.55 -12.10 -4.99
N GLU A 43 4.35 -12.57 -3.75
CA GLU A 43 3.07 -13.13 -3.28
C GLU A 43 1.92 -12.13 -3.35
N LEU A 44 2.22 -10.83 -3.26
CA LEU A 44 1.22 -9.76 -3.40
C LEU A 44 0.47 -9.84 -4.75
N TYR A 45 1.14 -10.35 -5.79
CA TYR A 45 0.61 -10.43 -7.15
C TYR A 45 0.34 -11.87 -7.61
N THR A 46 0.37 -12.84 -6.70
CA THR A 46 0.12 -14.25 -7.05
C THR A 46 -0.83 -14.92 -6.08
N ARG A 47 -1.46 -14.15 -5.19
CA ARG A 47 -2.37 -14.64 -4.16
C ARG A 47 -3.68 -13.87 -4.24
N GLU A 48 -4.77 -14.56 -3.90
CA GLU A 48 -6.09 -13.95 -3.72
C GLU A 48 -6.04 -12.77 -2.72
N PRO A 49 -6.64 -11.60 -3.03
CA PRO A 49 -6.61 -10.43 -2.13
C PRO A 49 -7.16 -10.72 -0.73
N TRP A 50 -8.21 -11.54 -0.63
CA TRP A 50 -8.81 -11.93 0.66
C TRP A 50 -7.96 -12.92 1.47
N LEU A 51 -6.94 -13.53 0.85
CA LEU A 51 -5.99 -14.40 1.54
C LEU A 51 -4.74 -13.64 2.01
N LEU A 52 -4.55 -12.37 1.66
CA LEU A 52 -3.39 -11.58 2.11
C LEU A 52 -3.41 -11.40 3.63
N PRO A 53 -2.24 -11.31 4.31
CA PRO A 53 -2.18 -11.13 5.75
C PRO A 53 -2.88 -9.84 6.20
N GLN A 54 -3.81 -9.95 7.14
CA GLN A 54 -4.55 -8.81 7.66
C GLN A 54 -3.92 -8.39 8.99
N THR A 55 -2.99 -7.44 8.95
CA THR A 55 -2.41 -6.84 10.16
C THR A 55 -3.42 -5.95 10.86
N ALA A 56 -3.59 -6.15 12.16
CA ALA A 56 -4.34 -5.23 13.02
C ALA A 56 -3.34 -4.36 13.78
N HIS A 57 -3.37 -3.05 13.54
CA HIS A 57 -2.58 -2.09 14.30
C HIS A 57 -3.45 -0.90 14.71
N PRO A 58 -3.34 -0.36 15.94
CA PRO A 58 -4.21 0.72 16.41
C PRO A 58 -4.17 2.02 15.59
N VAL A 59 -3.15 2.21 14.76
CA VAL A 59 -2.98 3.39 13.89
C VAL A 59 -3.49 3.17 12.46
N LEU A 60 -3.92 1.95 12.14
CA LEU A 60 -4.49 1.62 10.85
C LEU A 60 -6.00 1.74 10.91
N ASN A 61 -6.59 2.17 9.80
CA ASN A 61 -8.00 1.90 9.56
C ASN A 61 -8.19 0.37 9.58
N PRO A 62 -9.14 -0.18 10.36
CA PRO A 62 -9.37 -1.64 10.44
C PRO A 62 -9.70 -2.32 9.10
N ARG A 63 -9.98 -1.54 8.05
CA ARG A 63 -10.31 -2.01 6.70
C ARG A 63 -9.17 -1.84 5.70
N GLU A 64 -8.00 -1.42 6.14
CA GLU A 64 -6.85 -1.14 5.27
C GLU A 64 -5.60 -1.90 5.74
N TRP A 65 -4.86 -2.41 4.76
CA TRP A 65 -3.62 -3.16 4.99
C TRP A 65 -2.55 -2.72 4.00
N PHE A 66 -1.31 -2.63 4.47
CA PHE A 66 -0.18 -2.12 3.70
C PHE A 66 0.86 -3.22 3.48
N TYR A 67 1.35 -3.33 2.25
CA TYR A 67 2.28 -4.37 1.84
C TYR A 67 3.45 -3.82 1.03
N PHE A 68 4.64 -4.37 1.24
CA PHE A 68 5.76 -4.24 0.31
C PHE A 68 5.70 -5.38 -0.71
N GLY A 69 5.40 -5.00 -1.96
CA GLY A 69 5.42 -5.89 -3.11
C GLY A 69 6.65 -5.69 -3.99
N ARG A 70 7.08 -6.75 -4.67
CA ARG A 70 8.17 -6.68 -5.67
C ARG A 70 7.59 -6.27 -7.02
N LYS A 71 7.88 -5.05 -7.43
CA LYS A 71 7.51 -4.55 -8.77
C LYS A 71 8.21 -5.38 -9.86
N LYS A 72 7.47 -6.09 -10.72
CA LYS A 72 8.08 -6.75 -11.89
C LYS A 72 8.37 -5.74 -13.01
N PRO A 73 9.53 -5.79 -13.67
CA PRO A 73 9.95 -4.79 -14.66
C PRO A 73 9.08 -4.70 -15.93
N ASN A 74 8.34 -5.76 -16.28
CA ASN A 74 7.50 -5.82 -17.50
C ASN A 74 5.98 -5.78 -17.23
N HIS A 75 5.56 -5.35 -16.03
CA HIS A 75 4.15 -5.33 -15.59
C HIS A 75 3.25 -4.49 -16.52
N ARG A 76 2.58 -5.14 -17.49
CA ARG A 76 1.57 -4.54 -18.36
C ARG A 76 0.19 -4.88 -17.83
N ILE A 77 -0.49 -3.91 -17.22
CA ILE A 77 -1.95 -3.65 -17.13
C ILE A 77 -2.86 -4.77 -16.54
N PHE A 78 -2.46 -6.05 -16.58
CA PHE A 78 -3.20 -7.22 -16.10
C PHE A 78 -2.18 -8.24 -15.56
N GLU A 79 -2.10 -8.42 -14.23
CA GLU A 79 -1.43 -9.60 -13.66
C GLU A 79 -2.31 -10.27 -12.61
N GLY A 80 -2.16 -11.59 -12.57
CA GLY A 80 -3.07 -12.57 -12.01
C GLY A 80 -3.32 -12.41 -10.53
N VAL A 81 -4.57 -12.54 -10.19
CA VAL A 81 -4.95 -13.19 -8.94
C VAL A 81 -4.70 -14.69 -9.15
N ASP A 82 -4.34 -15.44 -8.12
CA ASP A 82 -4.14 -16.89 -8.27
C ASP A 82 -5.34 -17.50 -9.01
N HIS A 83 -5.08 -18.27 -10.06
CA HIS A 83 -6.07 -18.99 -10.87
C HIS A 83 -7.10 -18.14 -11.69
N GLU A 84 -7.94 -17.27 -11.10
CA GLU A 84 -9.18 -16.78 -11.75
C GLU A 84 -9.34 -15.25 -11.92
N GLY A 85 -8.39 -14.40 -11.48
CA GLY A 85 -8.56 -12.94 -11.52
C GLY A 85 -7.36 -12.16 -12.03
N ALA A 86 -7.46 -10.84 -12.06
CA ALA A 86 -6.34 -9.94 -12.34
C ALA A 86 -6.47 -8.59 -11.61
N TRP A 87 -5.34 -8.01 -11.20
CA TRP A 87 -5.27 -6.62 -10.80
C TRP A 87 -5.39 -5.72 -12.03
N VAL A 88 -6.46 -4.93 -12.08
CA VAL A 88 -6.73 -3.98 -13.18
C VAL A 88 -6.56 -2.56 -12.68
N VAL A 89 -5.80 -1.76 -13.43
CA VAL A 89 -5.61 -0.33 -13.12
C VAL A 89 -6.91 0.42 -13.44
N LEU A 90 -7.64 0.85 -12.41
CA LEU A 90 -8.91 1.57 -12.58
C LEU A 90 -8.75 3.05 -12.90
N SER A 91 -7.61 3.66 -12.53
CA SER A 91 -7.37 5.10 -12.67
C SER A 91 -5.92 5.39 -13.02
N GLY A 92 -5.69 6.55 -13.62
CA GLY A 92 -4.35 7.02 -13.96
C GLY A 92 -3.44 7.15 -12.74
N ARG A 93 -2.16 7.40 -13.00
CA ARG A 93 -1.16 7.58 -11.92
C ARG A 93 -1.28 8.97 -11.33
N CYS A 94 -1.35 9.07 -10.00
CA CYS A 94 -1.25 10.33 -9.28
C CYS A 94 0.20 10.58 -8.85
N PRO A 95 0.85 11.68 -9.27
CA PRO A 95 2.19 12.01 -8.79
C PRO A 95 2.12 12.45 -7.32
N ILE A 96 2.76 11.69 -6.44
CA ILE A 96 2.89 12.07 -5.02
C ILE A 96 4.09 13.01 -4.90
N ARG A 97 3.83 14.26 -4.53
CA ARG A 97 4.88 15.23 -4.15
C ARG A 97 5.12 15.10 -2.65
N SER A 98 6.11 14.29 -2.30
CA SER A 98 6.54 14.14 -0.91
C SER A 98 7.56 15.22 -0.54
N ASP A 99 7.34 15.92 0.56
CA ASP A 99 8.30 16.89 1.12
C ASP A 99 9.02 16.27 2.33
N PRO A 100 10.31 15.87 2.18
CA PRO A 100 11.07 15.26 3.27
C PRO A 100 11.25 16.18 4.49
N ARG A 101 10.99 17.48 4.37
CA ARG A 101 11.23 18.46 5.45
C ARG A 101 10.05 18.63 6.40
N ARG A 102 8.90 18.01 6.13
CA ARG A 102 7.66 18.21 6.90
C ARG A 102 7.38 17.20 8.01
N LEU A 103 8.25 16.20 8.23
CA LEU A 103 8.03 15.13 9.21
C LEU A 103 8.49 15.45 10.64
N VAL A 104 8.97 16.66 10.92
CA VAL A 104 9.31 17.07 12.30
C VAL A 104 8.04 17.61 12.97
N LYS A 105 7.40 16.79 13.80
CA LYS A 105 6.52 17.25 14.88
C LYS A 105 7.27 17.14 16.20
#